data_AF-A0A7J3G7F8-F1
#
_entry.id   AF-A0A7J3G7F8-F1
#
_cell.length_a   1.000
_cell.length_b   1.000
_cell.length_c   1.000
_cell.angle_alpha   90.00
_cell.angle_beta   90.00
_cell.angle_gamma   90.00
#
_symmetry.space_group_name_H-M   'P 1'
#
loop_
_entity.id
_entity.type
_entity.pdbx_description
1 polymer ?
#
loop_
_entity_poly.entity_id
_entity_poly.type
_entity_poly.pdbx_seq_one_letter_code
_entity_poly.pdbx_strand_id
1 'polypeptide(L)'
;MMSSIQTINYVIKGLYRDSVQLMEVSDRVKRLPGVVDAVVVMGTQANKESLKPLMLLTTEGEQAGPNDLVIALKAKGNVDEILEQVKKILFETKIVATSYSSIDEALKSHPDIKFASISIPGKYVGDAAFKLIENGINLFVFSDHVPVETEVKLKKYAAAKDLLVMGPEAGTAIVSGVGFGFANNVAKGAVGVVASAGSGIQELITLLDSYGIGISHAIGVGARDLTRDVGGIMTQKALQILNEDENTQLITLLAKQSDISVVKQILETEKISKPLLVCLLGHSQPVSNYPQASTLHGLALKVASYLSKAKLQEVMDSLMHEVGRLRGLVVKGDG
;
A
#
# COMPACT_ATOMS: atom_id res chain seq x y z
N MET A 1 -19.23 -42.99 2.55
CA MET A 1 -20.23 -42.00 2.11
C MET A 1 -19.48 -40.73 1.73
N MET A 2 -19.52 -40.32 0.47
CA MET A 2 -18.95 -39.03 0.05
C MET A 2 -19.78 -37.93 0.71
N SER A 3 -19.17 -37.10 1.57
CA SER A 3 -19.84 -35.96 2.18
C SER A 3 -20.27 -34.98 1.10
N SER A 4 -21.56 -34.70 0.97
CA SER A 4 -22.10 -33.74 0.00
C SER A 4 -21.60 -32.33 0.31
N ILE A 5 -21.28 -31.56 -0.74
CA ILE A 5 -21.01 -30.12 -0.63
C ILE A 5 -22.37 -29.42 -0.53
N GLN A 6 -22.50 -28.49 0.40
CA GLN A 6 -23.70 -27.68 0.58
C GLN A 6 -23.33 -26.20 0.59
N THR A 7 -24.17 -25.37 -0.02
CA THR A 7 -24.10 -23.91 0.10
C THR A 7 -25.27 -23.45 0.96
N ILE A 8 -24.99 -22.68 2.01
CA ILE A 8 -26.00 -22.08 2.89
C ILE A 8 -25.75 -20.58 3.07
N ASN A 9 -26.81 -19.82 3.33
CA ASN A 9 -26.69 -18.48 3.89
C ASN A 9 -27.35 -18.43 5.26
N TYR A 10 -26.61 -17.92 6.24
CA TYR A 10 -27.15 -17.60 7.56
C TYR A 10 -27.20 -16.09 7.73
N VAL A 11 -28.39 -15.56 8.01
CA VAL A 11 -28.63 -14.12 8.11
C VAL A 11 -28.82 -13.72 9.56
N ILE A 12 -28.00 -12.79 10.04
CA ILE A 12 -28.11 -12.19 11.37
C ILE A 12 -28.73 -10.81 11.23
N LYS A 13 -29.95 -10.65 11.75
CA LYS A 13 -30.70 -9.40 11.63
C LYS A 13 -30.11 -8.29 12.49
N GLY A 14 -29.96 -7.09 11.92
CA GLY A 14 -29.60 -5.87 12.64
C GLY A 14 -28.19 -5.83 13.25
N LEU A 15 -27.30 -6.74 12.86
CA LEU A 15 -25.90 -6.73 13.31
C LEU A 15 -25.02 -6.04 12.26
N TYR A 16 -24.73 -4.76 12.48
CA TYR A 16 -23.78 -4.03 11.64
C TYR A 16 -22.33 -4.32 12.03
N ARG A 17 -21.48 -4.54 11.04
CA ARG A 17 -20.02 -4.67 11.15
C ARG A 17 -19.36 -3.93 10.00
N ASP A 18 -18.19 -3.35 10.26
CA ASP A 18 -17.38 -2.70 9.22
C ASP A 18 -16.82 -3.73 8.21
N SER A 19 -16.74 -3.35 6.93
CA SER A 19 -16.31 -4.23 5.85
C SER A 19 -14.92 -4.83 6.05
N VAL A 20 -13.98 -4.11 6.68
CA VAL A 20 -12.63 -4.62 6.96
C VAL A 20 -12.68 -5.76 7.97
N GLN A 21 -13.49 -5.63 9.02
CA GLN A 21 -13.70 -6.70 9.99
C GLN A 21 -14.31 -7.93 9.32
N LEU A 22 -15.28 -7.71 8.43
CA LEU A 22 -15.95 -8.78 7.71
C LEU A 22 -15.04 -9.51 6.71
N MET A 23 -14.11 -8.78 6.07
CA MET A 23 -13.08 -9.38 5.21
C MET A 23 -12.14 -10.29 6.01
N GLU A 24 -11.67 -9.83 7.16
CA GLU A 24 -10.80 -10.65 8.03
C GLU A 24 -11.53 -11.90 8.55
N VAL A 25 -12.78 -11.74 8.99
CA VAL A 25 -13.63 -12.87 9.39
C VAL A 25 -13.79 -13.83 8.23
N SER A 26 -14.07 -13.35 7.02
CA SER A 26 -14.18 -14.20 5.82
C SER A 26 -12.91 -15.02 5.56
N ASP A 27 -11.74 -14.39 5.65
CA ASP A 27 -10.45 -15.08 5.46
C ASP A 27 -10.18 -16.15 6.53
N ARG A 28 -10.57 -15.91 7.77
CA ARG A 28 -10.47 -16.91 8.86
C ARG A 28 -11.44 -18.07 8.65
N VAL A 29 -12.67 -17.77 8.25
CA VAL A 29 -13.69 -18.80 7.98
C VAL A 29 -13.27 -19.70 6.82
N LYS A 30 -12.69 -19.14 5.75
CA LYS A 30 -12.16 -19.93 4.61
C LYS A 30 -11.08 -20.94 5.00
N ARG A 31 -10.41 -20.75 6.14
CA ARG A 31 -9.36 -21.66 6.65
C ARG A 31 -9.90 -22.78 7.55
N LEU A 32 -11.20 -22.75 7.89
CA LEU A 32 -11.78 -23.81 8.72
C LEU A 32 -11.83 -25.15 7.95
N PRO A 33 -11.52 -26.27 8.62
CA PRO A 33 -11.68 -27.60 8.02
C PRO A 33 -13.09 -27.82 7.49
N GLY A 34 -13.20 -28.31 6.25
CA GLY A 34 -14.49 -28.57 5.60
C GLY A 34 -15.06 -27.38 4.83
N VAL A 35 -14.52 -26.17 4.98
CA VAL A 35 -14.95 -25.01 4.16
C VAL A 35 -14.34 -25.10 2.77
N VAL A 36 -15.18 -24.97 1.75
CA VAL A 36 -14.77 -24.90 0.34
C VAL A 36 -14.62 -23.44 -0.08
N ASP A 37 -15.59 -22.62 0.28
CA ASP A 37 -15.53 -21.16 0.13
C ASP A 37 -16.48 -20.50 1.13
N ALA A 38 -16.20 -19.26 1.51
CA ALA A 38 -17.05 -18.52 2.43
C ALA A 38 -16.86 -17.01 2.29
N VAL A 39 -17.94 -16.26 2.45
CA VAL A 39 -17.93 -14.81 2.46
C VAL A 39 -18.90 -14.33 3.54
N VAL A 40 -18.43 -13.45 4.41
CA VAL A 40 -19.24 -12.76 5.41
C VAL A 40 -19.34 -11.30 5.00
N VAL A 41 -20.56 -10.80 4.78
CA VAL A 41 -20.82 -9.46 4.23
C VAL A 41 -22.08 -8.85 4.84
N MET A 42 -22.23 -7.53 4.73
CA MET A 42 -23.52 -6.87 4.94
C MET A 42 -24.47 -7.21 3.77
N GLY A 43 -25.77 -7.33 4.04
CA GLY A 43 -26.83 -7.66 3.07
C GLY A 43 -27.19 -6.54 2.09
N THR A 44 -26.23 -5.68 1.73
CA THR A 44 -26.41 -4.64 0.71
C THR A 44 -26.57 -5.27 -0.67
N GLN A 45 -27.20 -4.57 -1.59
CA GLN A 45 -27.41 -5.08 -2.96
C GLN A 45 -26.08 -5.42 -3.66
N ALA A 46 -25.09 -4.54 -3.56
CA ALA A 46 -23.76 -4.75 -4.16
C ALA A 46 -23.07 -6.02 -3.61
N ASN A 47 -23.13 -6.25 -2.29
CA ASN A 47 -22.54 -7.43 -1.69
C ASN A 47 -23.29 -8.70 -2.12
N LYS A 48 -24.62 -8.68 -2.16
CA LYS A 48 -25.41 -9.82 -2.65
C LYS A 48 -25.06 -10.15 -4.11
N GLU A 49 -24.88 -9.14 -4.95
CA GLU A 49 -24.43 -9.34 -6.34
C GLU A 49 -23.04 -9.97 -6.43
N SER A 50 -22.11 -9.60 -5.54
CA SER A 50 -20.78 -10.22 -5.52
C SER A 50 -20.78 -11.71 -5.12
N LEU A 51 -21.84 -12.20 -4.44
CA LEU A 51 -21.96 -13.60 -4.04
C LEU A 51 -22.44 -14.51 -5.18
N LYS A 52 -23.09 -13.96 -6.21
CA LYS A 52 -23.68 -14.74 -7.32
C LYS A 52 -22.62 -15.47 -8.16
N PRO A 53 -21.53 -14.82 -8.63
CA PRO A 53 -20.49 -15.50 -9.41
C PRO A 53 -19.78 -16.61 -8.63
N LEU A 54 -19.75 -16.50 -7.29
CA LEU A 54 -19.15 -17.48 -6.40
C LEU A 54 -20.08 -18.68 -6.11
N MET A 55 -21.34 -18.64 -6.60
CA MET A 55 -22.40 -19.59 -6.24
C MET A 55 -22.58 -19.70 -4.72
N LEU A 56 -22.46 -18.57 -4.04
CA LEU A 56 -22.57 -18.46 -2.59
C LEU A 56 -23.89 -17.85 -2.12
N LEU A 57 -24.71 -17.29 -3.01
CA LEU A 57 -25.99 -16.67 -2.65
C LEU A 57 -27.12 -17.70 -2.69
N THR A 58 -27.87 -17.79 -1.59
CA THR A 58 -29.12 -18.58 -1.48
C THR A 58 -30.32 -17.65 -1.27
N THR A 59 -31.52 -18.21 -1.30
CA THR A 59 -32.79 -17.48 -1.10
C THR A 59 -32.79 -16.71 0.23
N GLU A 60 -32.22 -17.29 1.29
CA GLU A 60 -32.11 -16.68 2.61
C GLU A 60 -31.26 -15.40 2.57
N GLY A 61 -30.10 -15.44 1.89
CA GLY A 61 -29.24 -14.27 1.73
C GLY A 61 -29.84 -13.20 0.82
N GLU A 62 -30.62 -13.58 -0.20
CA GLU A 62 -31.31 -12.63 -1.08
C GLU A 62 -32.30 -11.75 -0.30
N GLN A 63 -32.95 -12.31 0.72
CA GLN A 63 -33.91 -11.63 1.61
C GLN A 63 -33.25 -10.76 2.69
N ALA A 64 -31.92 -10.77 2.82
CA ALA A 64 -31.22 -9.91 3.75
C ALA A 64 -31.31 -8.43 3.33
N GLY A 65 -31.57 -7.57 4.32
CA GLY A 65 -31.54 -6.12 4.17
C GLY A 65 -30.12 -5.56 4.37
N PRO A 66 -29.91 -4.26 4.07
CA PRO A 66 -28.59 -3.64 4.15
C PRO A 66 -27.98 -3.60 5.56
N ASN A 67 -28.80 -3.71 6.61
CA ASN A 67 -28.37 -3.74 8.01
C ASN A 67 -28.22 -5.16 8.57
N ASP A 68 -28.46 -6.18 7.75
CA ASP A 68 -28.32 -7.58 8.14
C ASP A 68 -26.96 -8.09 7.72
N LEU A 69 -26.39 -9.00 8.50
CA LEU A 69 -25.14 -9.68 8.17
C LEU A 69 -25.45 -11.02 7.52
N VAL A 70 -24.84 -11.31 6.38
CA VAL A 70 -24.98 -12.56 5.63
C VAL A 70 -23.68 -13.35 5.76
N ILE A 71 -23.78 -14.54 6.35
CA ILE A 71 -22.72 -15.55 6.36
C ILE A 71 -23.01 -16.50 5.20
N ALA A 72 -22.32 -16.34 4.08
CA ALA A 72 -22.43 -17.20 2.93
C ALA A 72 -21.36 -18.28 2.96
N LEU A 73 -21.75 -19.54 3.11
CA LEU A 73 -20.85 -20.66 3.39
C LEU A 73 -21.09 -21.80 2.40
N LYS A 74 -20.02 -22.25 1.74
CA LYS A 74 -20.00 -23.49 0.96
C LYS A 74 -19.05 -24.47 1.63
N ALA A 75 -19.57 -25.59 2.11
CA ALA A 75 -18.79 -26.52 2.93
C ALA A 75 -19.13 -28.00 2.65
N LYS A 76 -18.21 -28.88 3.06
CA LYS A 76 -18.33 -30.34 3.08
C LYS A 76 -18.46 -30.81 4.52
N GLY A 77 -19.32 -31.79 4.76
CA GLY A 77 -19.48 -32.41 6.08
C GLY A 77 -20.56 -31.73 6.91
N ASN A 78 -20.33 -31.58 8.22
CA ASN A 78 -21.32 -31.05 9.15
C ASN A 78 -21.35 -29.51 9.10
N VAL A 79 -22.24 -28.97 8.27
CA VAL A 79 -22.36 -27.52 8.05
C VAL A 79 -22.76 -26.77 9.32
N ASP A 80 -23.60 -27.37 10.18
CA ASP A 80 -24.04 -26.73 11.42
C ASP A 80 -22.89 -26.54 12.40
N GLU A 81 -22.00 -27.53 12.51
CA GLU A 81 -20.80 -27.43 13.35
C GLU A 81 -19.82 -26.37 12.83
N ILE A 82 -19.64 -26.30 11.51
CA ILE A 82 -18.84 -25.25 10.88
C ILE A 82 -19.50 -23.89 11.15
N LEU A 83 -20.82 -23.76 10.98
CA LEU A 83 -21.56 -22.53 11.24
C LEU A 83 -21.41 -22.07 12.71
N GLU A 84 -21.42 -22.98 13.68
CA GLU A 84 -21.15 -22.65 15.08
C GLU A 84 -19.71 -22.15 15.29
N GLN A 85 -18.71 -22.73 14.62
CA GLN A 85 -17.34 -22.21 14.63
C GLN A 85 -17.26 -20.82 13.96
N VAL A 86 -17.99 -20.60 12.86
CA VAL A 86 -18.07 -19.30 12.21
C VAL A 86 -18.70 -18.25 13.12
N LYS A 87 -19.79 -18.60 13.82
CA LYS A 87 -20.41 -17.71 14.82
C LYS A 87 -19.43 -17.38 15.93
N LYS A 88 -18.69 -18.36 16.47
CA LYS A 88 -17.62 -18.10 17.44
C LYS A 88 -16.57 -17.14 16.89
N ILE A 89 -16.06 -17.36 15.69
CA ILE A 89 -15.15 -16.41 15.05
C ILE A 89 -15.81 -15.03 14.97
N LEU A 90 -17.04 -14.92 14.47
CA LEU A 90 -17.71 -13.64 14.31
C LEU A 90 -17.91 -12.88 15.64
N PHE A 91 -18.27 -13.58 16.72
CA PHE A 91 -18.60 -12.98 18.02
C PHE A 91 -17.41 -12.87 18.98
N GLU A 92 -16.41 -13.74 18.88
CA GLU A 92 -15.18 -13.71 19.68
C GLU A 92 -14.10 -12.83 19.04
N THR A 93 -14.24 -12.48 17.76
CA THR A 93 -13.40 -11.43 17.14
C THR A 93 -13.81 -10.07 17.70
N LYS A 94 -13.37 -9.80 18.93
CA LYS A 94 -12.98 -8.47 19.34
C LYS A 94 -11.64 -8.21 18.67
N ILE A 95 -11.65 -7.50 17.54
CA ILE A 95 -10.48 -6.70 17.23
C ILE A 95 -10.44 -5.66 18.34
N VAL A 96 -9.64 -5.91 19.38
CA VAL A 96 -9.31 -4.90 20.38
C VAL A 96 -8.34 -3.95 19.70
N ALA A 97 -8.81 -3.22 18.69
CA ALA A 97 -8.20 -1.95 18.36
C ALA A 97 -8.55 -1.07 19.56
N THR A 98 -7.57 -0.80 20.41
CA THR A 98 -7.73 0.19 21.47
C THR A 98 -8.11 1.50 20.80
N SER A 99 -9.32 1.96 21.05
CA SER A 99 -9.79 3.25 20.57
C SER A 99 -9.65 4.27 21.68
N TYR A 100 -9.30 5.48 21.29
CA TYR A 100 -9.16 6.62 22.18
C TYR A 100 -10.12 7.71 21.74
N SER A 101 -10.62 8.48 22.70
CA SER A 101 -11.54 9.58 22.41
C SER A 101 -10.81 10.81 21.83
N SER A 102 -9.48 10.86 22.01
CA SER A 102 -8.63 11.95 21.51
C SER A 102 -7.19 11.49 21.23
N ILE A 103 -6.47 12.28 20.43
CA ILE A 103 -5.04 12.10 20.19
C ILE A 103 -4.26 12.19 21.52
N ASP A 104 -4.62 13.11 22.43
CA ASP A 104 -3.91 13.26 23.71
C ASP A 104 -3.99 12.01 24.58
N GLU A 105 -5.16 11.39 24.62
CA GLU A 105 -5.39 10.17 25.39
C GLU A 105 -4.57 9.00 24.82
N ALA A 106 -4.52 8.89 23.49
CA ALA A 106 -3.69 7.89 22.80
C ALA A 106 -2.21 8.08 23.10
N LEU A 107 -1.70 9.31 22.98
CA LEU A 107 -0.28 9.62 23.21
C LEU A 107 0.13 9.50 24.68
N LYS A 108 -0.78 9.81 25.62
CA LYS A 108 -0.54 9.56 27.06
C LYS A 108 -0.44 8.07 27.36
N SER A 109 -1.27 7.24 26.72
CA SER A 109 -1.28 5.80 26.92
C SER A 109 -0.13 5.09 26.21
N HIS A 110 0.35 5.66 25.09
CA HIS A 110 1.42 5.13 24.26
C HIS A 110 2.44 6.23 23.90
N PRO A 111 3.31 6.63 24.84
CA PRO A 111 4.29 7.70 24.62
C PRO A 111 5.41 7.30 23.63
N ASP A 112 5.50 6.03 23.25
CA ASP A 112 6.47 5.46 22.33
C ASP A 112 6.05 5.55 20.85
N ILE A 113 4.83 6.00 20.54
CA ILE A 113 4.36 6.19 19.16
C ILE A 113 5.32 7.09 18.37
N LYS A 114 5.81 6.60 17.23
CA LYS A 114 6.69 7.34 16.29
C LYS A 114 6.07 7.61 14.94
N PHE A 115 4.99 6.94 14.60
CA PHE A 115 4.27 7.06 13.34
C PHE A 115 2.77 7.14 13.57
N ALA A 116 2.08 7.94 12.75
CA ALA A 116 0.62 8.00 12.70
C ALA A 116 0.13 8.01 11.26
N SER A 117 -0.96 7.29 11.00
CA SER A 117 -1.67 7.30 9.72
C SER A 117 -2.92 8.17 9.83
N ILE A 118 -3.11 9.11 8.91
CA ILE A 118 -4.25 10.02 8.87
C ILE A 118 -5.07 9.74 7.60
N SER A 119 -6.31 9.29 7.82
CA SER A 119 -7.29 8.93 6.78
C SER A 119 -8.67 9.53 7.09
N ILE A 120 -8.69 10.81 7.47
CA ILE A 120 -9.91 11.60 7.77
C ILE A 120 -10.22 12.60 6.64
N PRO A 121 -11.39 13.25 6.59
CA PRO A 121 -11.67 14.26 5.56
C PRO A 121 -10.62 15.38 5.53
N GLY A 122 -10.16 15.76 4.34
CA GLY A 122 -9.00 16.65 4.13
C GLY A 122 -9.03 17.96 4.92
N LYS A 123 -10.22 18.57 5.08
CA LYS A 123 -10.39 19.81 5.86
C LYS A 123 -9.98 19.71 7.34
N TYR A 124 -9.94 18.51 7.91
CA TYR A 124 -9.57 18.29 9.32
C TYR A 124 -8.13 17.82 9.50
N VAL A 125 -7.41 17.54 8.41
CA VAL A 125 -6.05 16.98 8.47
C VAL A 125 -5.09 17.93 9.14
N GLY A 126 -5.17 19.24 8.85
CA GLY A 126 -4.28 20.24 9.44
C GLY A 126 -4.24 20.17 10.96
N ASP A 127 -5.42 20.23 11.60
CA ASP A 127 -5.54 20.25 13.07
C ASP A 127 -4.98 18.98 13.71
N ALA A 128 -5.27 17.81 13.13
CA ALA A 128 -4.75 16.54 13.63
C ALA A 128 -3.22 16.41 13.40
N ALA A 129 -2.75 16.79 12.21
CA ALA A 129 -1.37 16.62 11.79
C ALA A 129 -0.41 17.53 12.57
N PHE A 130 -0.74 18.82 12.74
CA PHE A 130 0.11 19.74 13.51
C PHE A 130 0.34 19.23 14.93
N LYS A 131 -0.73 18.77 15.59
CA LYS A 131 -0.67 18.21 16.95
C LYS A 131 0.25 16.99 17.04
N LEU A 132 0.19 16.09 16.07
CA LEU A 132 1.06 14.91 16.03
C LEU A 132 2.52 15.29 15.76
N ILE A 133 2.78 16.22 14.83
CA ILE A 133 4.13 16.73 14.54
C ILE A 133 4.73 17.43 15.76
N GLU A 134 3.94 18.18 16.53
CA GLU A 134 4.38 18.80 17.79
C GLU A 134 4.88 17.78 18.81
N ASN A 135 4.30 16.58 18.80
CA ASN A 135 4.67 15.47 19.67
C ASN A 135 5.78 14.57 19.09
N GLY A 136 6.46 14.98 18.02
CA GLY A 136 7.61 14.23 17.49
C GLY A 136 7.22 13.03 16.62
N ILE A 137 6.02 13.03 16.03
CA ILE A 137 5.47 11.87 15.32
C ILE A 137 5.55 12.08 13.80
N ASN A 138 6.09 11.08 13.11
CA ASN A 138 6.10 11.03 11.64
C ASN A 138 4.71 10.69 11.12
N LEU A 139 4.32 11.30 10.00
CA LEU A 139 2.97 11.14 9.47
C LEU A 139 2.96 10.40 8.14
N PHE A 140 1.99 9.51 8.00
CA PHE A 140 1.48 9.06 6.72
C PHE A 140 0.09 9.66 6.53
N VAL A 141 -0.06 10.54 5.55
CA VAL A 141 -1.30 11.26 5.27
C VAL A 141 -1.92 10.68 3.99
N PHE A 142 -2.83 9.74 4.18
CA PHE A 142 -3.57 9.11 3.10
C PHE A 142 -4.68 10.03 2.57
N SER A 143 -5.26 10.85 3.45
CA SER A 143 -6.34 11.78 3.16
C SER A 143 -6.13 12.59 1.89
N ASP A 144 -7.22 12.76 1.13
CA ASP A 144 -7.31 13.60 -0.05
C ASP A 144 -7.91 14.98 0.29
N HIS A 145 -7.99 15.87 -0.70
CA HIS A 145 -8.62 17.20 -0.59
C HIS A 145 -8.08 18.07 0.56
N VAL A 146 -6.81 17.88 0.92
CA VAL A 146 -6.09 18.79 1.82
C VAL A 146 -5.62 19.99 1.00
N PRO A 147 -5.92 21.25 1.42
CA PRO A 147 -5.44 22.43 0.71
C PRO A 147 -3.91 22.44 0.58
N VAL A 148 -3.41 22.90 -0.58
CA VAL A 148 -1.96 22.92 -0.88
C VAL A 148 -1.19 23.78 0.12
N GLU A 149 -1.76 24.89 0.55
CA GLU A 149 -1.17 25.76 1.56
C GLU A 149 -1.01 25.05 2.91
N THR A 150 -1.96 24.17 3.26
CA THR A 150 -1.89 23.34 4.47
C THR A 150 -0.79 22.29 4.33
N GLU A 151 -0.72 21.60 3.18
CA GLU A 151 0.37 20.64 2.89
C GLU A 151 1.75 21.30 3.03
N VAL A 152 1.95 22.47 2.40
CA VAL A 152 3.22 23.20 2.45
C VAL A 152 3.58 23.57 3.89
N LYS A 153 2.61 24.07 4.68
CA LYS A 153 2.86 24.40 6.09
C LYS A 153 3.22 23.17 6.91
N LEU A 154 2.49 22.06 6.74
CA LEU A 154 2.76 20.80 7.44
C LEU A 154 4.16 20.27 7.12
N LYS A 155 4.52 20.22 5.82
CA LYS A 155 5.82 19.70 5.38
C LYS A 155 6.98 20.56 5.87
N LYS A 156 6.86 21.89 5.77
CA LYS A 156 7.89 22.81 6.32
C LYS A 156 8.04 22.66 7.83
N TYR A 157 6.93 22.57 8.55
CA TYR A 157 6.94 22.44 10.00
C TYR A 157 7.56 21.11 10.46
N ALA A 158 7.23 20.01 9.80
CA ALA A 158 7.82 18.71 10.07
C ALA A 158 9.31 18.66 9.71
N ALA A 159 9.71 19.19 8.55
CA ALA A 159 11.11 19.23 8.15
C ALA A 159 11.98 20.01 9.16
N ALA A 160 11.48 21.14 9.69
CA ALA A 160 12.17 21.90 10.73
C ALA A 160 12.32 21.14 12.07
N LYS A 161 11.55 20.07 12.27
CA LYS A 161 11.58 19.18 13.43
C LYS A 161 12.22 17.82 13.14
N ASP A 162 12.84 17.67 11.97
CA ASP A 162 13.45 16.43 11.51
C ASP A 162 12.47 15.25 11.30
N LEU A 163 11.21 15.55 10.99
CA LEU A 163 10.14 14.56 10.81
C LEU A 163 9.70 14.40 9.36
N LEU A 164 9.19 13.22 9.04
CA LEU A 164 8.53 12.92 7.78
C LEU A 164 7.04 13.25 7.83
N VAL A 165 6.53 13.85 6.75
CA VAL A 165 5.10 13.92 6.42
C VAL A 165 4.93 13.34 5.02
N MET A 166 4.66 12.05 4.97
CA MET A 166 4.41 11.27 3.76
C MET A 166 2.98 11.56 3.28
N GLY A 167 2.82 12.46 2.32
CA GLY A 167 1.51 12.90 1.82
C GLY A 167 1.26 14.38 2.06
N PRO A 168 0.05 14.91 1.85
CA PRO A 168 -1.22 14.22 1.60
C PRO A 168 -1.28 13.40 0.30
N GLU A 169 -2.35 12.60 0.15
CA GLU A 169 -2.55 11.69 -0.99
C GLU A 169 -1.38 10.71 -1.18
N ALA A 170 -0.69 10.35 -0.09
CA ALA A 170 0.29 9.28 -0.14
C ALA A 170 -0.43 7.94 -0.24
N GLY A 171 -0.21 7.23 -1.35
CA GLY A 171 -0.82 5.91 -1.55
C GLY A 171 -0.09 4.76 -0.84
N THR A 172 1.25 4.84 -0.76
CA THR A 172 2.11 3.73 -0.33
C THR A 172 3.36 4.24 0.35
N ALA A 173 3.71 3.66 1.50
CA ALA A 173 5.05 3.74 2.07
C ALA A 173 5.39 2.42 2.80
N ILE A 174 6.68 2.10 2.91
CA ILE A 174 7.22 0.99 3.68
C ILE A 174 8.44 1.53 4.45
N VAL A 175 8.31 1.70 5.76
CA VAL A 175 9.38 2.22 6.63
C VAL A 175 9.72 1.17 7.66
N SER A 176 11.00 0.78 7.72
CA SER A 176 11.49 -0.31 8.59
C SER A 176 10.74 -1.63 8.44
N GLY A 177 10.20 -1.91 7.24
CA GLY A 177 9.38 -3.07 6.94
C GLY A 177 7.90 -2.96 7.35
N VAL A 178 7.47 -1.82 7.90
CA VAL A 178 6.07 -1.52 8.20
C VAL A 178 5.44 -0.80 7.01
N GLY A 179 4.38 -1.39 6.46
CA GLY A 179 3.60 -0.82 5.35
C GLY A 179 2.56 0.19 5.82
N PHE A 180 2.43 1.28 5.07
CA PHE A 180 1.40 2.30 5.23
C PHE A 180 0.61 2.47 3.93
N GLY A 181 -0.71 2.64 4.05
CA GLY A 181 -1.62 2.70 2.90
C GLY A 181 -1.66 1.35 2.18
N PHE A 182 -1.54 1.38 0.85
CA PHE A 182 -1.50 0.19 0.02
C PHE A 182 -0.05 -0.28 -0.16
N ALA A 183 0.41 -1.20 0.69
CA ALA A 183 1.77 -1.73 0.67
C ALA A 183 1.81 -3.21 0.26
N ASN A 184 2.95 -3.64 -0.30
CA ASN A 184 3.23 -5.03 -0.66
C ASN A 184 4.24 -5.62 0.31
N ASN A 185 4.08 -6.89 0.66
CA ASN A 185 5.10 -7.63 1.39
C ASN A 185 6.22 -8.02 0.42
N VAL A 186 7.39 -7.42 0.57
CA VAL A 186 8.58 -7.63 -0.28
C VAL A 186 9.80 -7.92 0.58
N ALA A 187 10.81 -8.55 0.01
CA ALA A 187 12.05 -8.86 0.69
C ALA A 187 12.77 -7.59 1.19
N LYS A 188 13.37 -7.68 2.38
CA LYS A 188 14.31 -6.67 2.87
C LYS A 188 15.61 -6.74 2.06
N GLY A 189 16.20 -5.60 1.76
CA GLY A 189 17.45 -5.49 1.00
C GLY A 189 18.02 -4.08 1.02
N ALA A 190 18.86 -3.77 0.03
CA ALA A 190 19.73 -2.59 0.06
C ALA A 190 19.22 -1.39 -0.76
N VAL A 191 18.05 -1.51 -1.39
CA VAL A 191 17.51 -0.46 -2.28
C VAL A 191 16.54 0.44 -1.52
N GLY A 192 16.86 1.72 -1.42
CA GLY A 192 15.96 2.75 -0.91
C GLY A 192 15.13 3.37 -2.04
N VAL A 193 13.84 3.56 -1.80
CA VAL A 193 12.92 4.16 -2.78
C VAL A 193 12.33 5.44 -2.22
N VAL A 194 12.46 6.55 -2.94
CA VAL A 194 11.71 7.79 -2.72
C VAL A 194 10.78 7.99 -3.90
N ALA A 195 9.49 8.23 -3.65
CA ALA A 195 8.60 8.48 -4.78
C ALA A 195 7.40 9.40 -4.50
N SER A 196 7.01 10.15 -5.53
CA SER A 196 5.74 10.89 -5.58
C SER A 196 4.62 10.11 -6.29
N ALA A 197 4.74 8.78 -6.38
CA ALA A 197 3.76 7.93 -7.07
C ALA A 197 3.53 6.63 -6.30
N GLY A 198 2.38 6.50 -5.60
CA GLY A 198 2.07 5.34 -4.76
C GLY A 198 2.04 4.01 -5.54
N SER A 199 1.26 3.92 -6.61
CA SER A 199 1.26 2.71 -7.47
C SER A 199 2.59 2.51 -8.20
N GLY A 200 3.35 3.58 -8.43
CA GLY A 200 4.70 3.48 -8.97
C GLY A 200 5.67 2.81 -7.98
N ILE A 201 5.53 3.08 -6.67
CA ILE A 201 6.25 2.34 -5.62
C ILE A 201 5.87 0.88 -5.70
N GLN A 202 4.57 0.56 -5.62
CA GLN A 202 4.08 -0.83 -5.59
C GLN A 202 4.64 -1.64 -6.76
N GLU A 203 4.54 -1.10 -7.99
CA GLU A 203 5.06 -1.76 -9.18
C GLU A 203 6.59 -1.88 -9.19
N LEU A 204 7.32 -0.84 -8.79
CA LEU A 204 8.78 -0.92 -8.74
C LEU A 204 9.24 -2.00 -7.75
N ILE A 205 8.68 -2.01 -6.54
CA ILE A 205 9.12 -2.94 -5.49
C ILE A 205 8.72 -4.38 -5.79
N THR A 206 7.58 -4.62 -6.46
CA THR A 206 7.20 -5.97 -6.89
C THR A 206 8.07 -6.47 -8.04
N LEU A 207 8.48 -5.60 -8.98
CA LEU A 207 9.46 -5.95 -10.01
C LEU A 207 10.80 -6.33 -9.37
N LEU A 208 11.30 -5.50 -8.45
CA LEU A 208 12.55 -5.78 -7.74
C LEU A 208 12.47 -7.09 -6.95
N ASP A 209 11.38 -7.33 -6.22
CA ASP A 209 11.17 -8.56 -5.46
C ASP A 209 11.10 -9.80 -6.38
N SER A 210 10.44 -9.68 -7.54
CA SER A 210 10.42 -10.73 -8.56
C SER A 210 11.81 -11.04 -9.14
N TYR A 211 12.73 -10.08 -9.04
CA TYR A 211 14.14 -10.22 -9.41
C TYR A 211 14.99 -10.66 -8.21
N GLY A 212 14.42 -10.96 -7.05
CA GLY A 212 15.18 -11.29 -5.84
C GLY A 212 15.98 -10.11 -5.28
N ILE A 213 15.54 -8.87 -5.54
CA ILE A 213 16.15 -7.64 -5.06
C ILE A 213 15.23 -7.03 -3.99
N GLY A 214 15.70 -6.99 -2.75
CA GLY A 214 14.95 -6.40 -1.65
C GLY A 214 15.17 -4.90 -1.47
N ILE A 215 14.27 -4.26 -0.72
CA ILE A 215 14.34 -2.83 -0.38
C ILE A 215 14.70 -2.60 1.08
N SER A 216 15.35 -1.48 1.39
CA SER A 216 15.53 -1.02 2.77
C SER A 216 14.23 -0.35 3.23
N HIS A 217 13.81 0.67 2.49
CA HIS A 217 12.61 1.47 2.71
C HIS A 217 12.01 1.94 1.38
N ALA A 218 10.71 2.22 1.38
CA ALA A 218 10.02 2.93 0.32
C ALA A 218 9.21 4.11 0.90
N ILE A 219 9.66 5.34 0.66
CA ILE A 219 9.07 6.55 1.23
C ILE A 219 8.24 7.24 0.14
N GLY A 220 6.91 7.12 0.27
CA GLY A 220 5.96 7.85 -0.56
C GLY A 220 5.72 9.27 -0.03
N VAL A 221 6.16 10.30 -0.76
CA VAL A 221 6.17 11.70 -0.29
C VAL A 221 4.87 12.47 -0.58
N GLY A 222 3.92 11.83 -1.26
CA GLY A 222 2.69 12.45 -1.76
C GLY A 222 2.83 12.93 -3.21
N ALA A 223 1.72 12.87 -3.96
CA ALA A 223 1.74 13.11 -5.42
C ALA A 223 2.16 14.52 -5.82
N ARG A 224 1.82 15.51 -4.98
CA ARG A 224 2.12 16.92 -5.22
C ARG A 224 3.51 17.36 -4.77
N ASP A 225 4.27 16.51 -4.07
CA ASP A 225 5.51 16.96 -3.42
C ASP A 225 6.48 17.60 -4.42
N LEU A 226 6.63 17.00 -5.60
CA LEU A 226 7.53 17.49 -6.66
C LEU A 226 6.91 18.54 -7.59
N THR A 227 5.75 19.11 -7.26
CA THR A 227 5.21 20.26 -8.00
C THR A 227 5.89 21.56 -7.54
N ARG A 228 5.71 22.63 -8.33
CA ARG A 228 6.21 23.96 -7.99
C ARG A 228 5.63 24.51 -6.69
N ASP A 229 4.35 24.23 -6.43
CA ASP A 229 3.65 24.79 -5.27
C ASP A 229 4.15 24.20 -3.96
N VAL A 230 4.58 22.92 -3.97
CA VAL A 230 5.09 22.23 -2.77
C VAL A 230 6.62 22.31 -2.67
N GLY A 231 7.33 22.18 -3.78
CA GLY A 231 8.77 22.42 -3.86
C GLY A 231 9.67 21.27 -3.37
N GLY A 232 9.14 20.06 -3.28
CA GLY A 232 9.91 18.83 -3.03
C GLY A 232 10.47 18.68 -1.62
N ILE A 233 9.85 19.33 -0.64
CA ILE A 233 10.32 19.38 0.76
C ILE A 233 10.53 17.97 1.32
N MET A 234 9.57 17.05 1.10
CA MET A 234 9.66 15.70 1.65
C MET A 234 10.52 14.79 0.80
N THR A 235 10.66 15.05 -0.50
CA THR A 235 11.65 14.39 -1.35
C THR A 235 13.06 14.68 -0.85
N GLN A 236 13.42 15.93 -0.57
CA GLN A 236 14.72 16.30 -0.01
C GLN A 236 14.99 15.57 1.30
N LYS A 237 14.05 15.63 2.25
CA LYS A 237 14.18 14.96 3.56
C LYS A 237 14.30 13.44 3.42
N ALA A 238 13.51 12.81 2.54
CA ALA A 238 13.57 11.37 2.31
C ALA A 238 14.90 10.95 1.67
N LEU A 239 15.43 11.72 0.73
CA LEU A 239 16.75 11.48 0.13
C LEU A 239 17.86 11.55 1.20
N GLN A 240 17.82 12.54 2.10
CA GLN A 240 18.77 12.65 3.20
C GLN A 240 18.72 11.45 4.14
N ILE A 241 17.52 11.05 4.58
CA ILE A 241 17.33 9.88 5.45
C ILE A 241 17.94 8.62 4.81
N LEU A 242 17.65 8.37 3.54
CA LEU A 242 18.19 7.18 2.84
C LEU A 242 19.70 7.32 2.56
N ASN A 243 20.19 8.53 2.36
CA ASN A 243 21.63 8.78 2.20
C ASN A 243 22.40 8.49 3.50
N GLU A 244 21.77 8.63 4.66
CA GLU A 244 22.37 8.35 5.97
C GLU A 244 22.10 6.91 6.47
N ASP A 245 21.05 6.24 6.00
CA ASP A 245 20.70 4.88 6.46
C ASP A 245 21.73 3.82 6.03
N GLU A 246 22.42 3.20 6.98
CA GLU A 246 23.47 2.20 6.73
C GLU A 246 23.00 0.98 5.91
N ASN A 247 21.70 0.66 5.96
CA ASN A 247 21.13 -0.46 5.22
C ASN A 247 20.86 -0.13 3.74
N THR A 248 20.77 1.15 3.40
CA THR A 248 20.58 1.62 2.03
C THR A 248 21.93 1.76 1.34
N GLN A 249 22.14 1.04 0.24
CA GLN A 249 23.33 1.12 -0.61
C GLN A 249 23.07 1.80 -1.96
N LEU A 250 21.82 1.81 -2.40
CA LEU A 250 21.38 2.41 -3.66
C LEU A 250 20.04 3.13 -3.43
N ILE A 251 19.92 4.37 -3.91
CA ILE A 251 18.69 5.15 -3.81
C ILE A 251 18.04 5.23 -5.19
N THR A 252 16.72 5.19 -5.21
CA THR A 252 15.90 5.50 -6.40
C THR A 252 14.98 6.68 -6.10
N LEU A 253 14.87 7.60 -7.05
CA LEU A 253 13.88 8.67 -7.04
C LEU A 253 12.89 8.44 -8.18
N LEU A 254 11.62 8.21 -7.86
CA LEU A 254 10.56 7.94 -8.82
C LEU A 254 9.47 9.02 -8.77
N ALA A 255 9.14 9.61 -9.92
CA ALA A 255 8.05 10.56 -10.03
C ALA A 255 7.17 10.29 -11.26
N LYS A 256 5.85 10.44 -11.08
CA LYS A 256 4.88 10.42 -12.20
C LYS A 256 4.61 11.83 -12.73
N GLN A 257 4.23 12.73 -11.83
CA GLN A 257 3.99 14.13 -12.12
C GLN A 257 5.01 14.93 -11.29
N SER A 258 5.80 15.77 -11.96
CA SER A 258 6.84 16.58 -11.33
C SER A 258 7.15 17.80 -12.17
N ASP A 259 7.48 18.90 -11.50
CA ASP A 259 8.10 20.06 -12.15
C ASP A 259 9.60 19.78 -12.33
N ILE A 260 10.06 19.80 -13.58
CA ILE A 260 11.46 19.48 -13.91
C ILE A 260 12.44 20.45 -13.23
N SER A 261 12.06 21.71 -13.05
CA SER A 261 12.92 22.69 -12.38
C SER A 261 13.09 22.37 -10.89
N VAL A 262 12.03 21.89 -10.23
CA VAL A 262 12.06 21.45 -8.82
C VAL A 262 12.94 20.21 -8.68
N VAL A 263 12.72 19.20 -9.53
CA VAL A 263 13.54 17.97 -9.52
C VAL A 263 15.00 18.31 -9.75
N LYS A 264 15.31 19.11 -10.77
CA LYS A 264 16.68 19.52 -11.07
C LYS A 264 17.33 20.26 -9.89
N GLN A 265 16.62 21.22 -9.30
CA GLN A 265 17.11 21.96 -8.14
C GLN A 265 17.48 21.00 -7.00
N ILE A 266 16.59 20.07 -6.64
CA ILE A 266 16.85 19.08 -5.59
C ILE A 266 18.10 18.24 -5.90
N LEU A 267 18.19 17.72 -7.12
CA LEU A 267 19.31 16.86 -7.52
C LEU A 267 20.66 17.61 -7.56
N GLU A 268 20.65 18.93 -7.78
CA GLU A 268 21.84 19.77 -7.78
C GLU A 268 22.22 20.27 -6.38
N THR A 269 21.25 20.45 -5.47
CA THR A 269 21.49 20.99 -4.12
C THR A 269 21.77 19.93 -3.07
N GLU A 270 21.15 18.75 -3.19
CA GLU A 270 21.31 17.68 -2.19
C GLU A 270 22.67 16.98 -2.33
N LYS A 271 23.39 16.88 -1.21
CA LYS A 271 24.67 16.15 -1.16
C LYS A 271 24.42 14.66 -0.95
N ILE A 272 24.18 13.96 -2.05
CA ILE A 272 23.93 12.52 -2.05
C ILE A 272 25.27 11.81 -2.32
N SER A 273 25.80 11.14 -1.30
CA SER A 273 27.02 10.34 -1.40
C SER A 273 26.76 8.94 -1.94
N LYS A 274 25.54 8.45 -1.78
CA LYS A 274 25.12 7.16 -2.30
C LYS A 274 24.74 7.25 -3.78
N PRO A 275 24.90 6.14 -4.52
CA PRO A 275 24.38 6.03 -5.87
C PRO A 275 22.89 6.34 -5.91
N LEU A 276 22.48 7.17 -6.87
CA LEU A 276 21.09 7.57 -7.07
C LEU A 276 20.69 7.29 -8.53
N LEU A 277 19.55 6.63 -8.71
CA LEU A 277 18.89 6.44 -10.00
C LEU A 277 17.58 7.22 -10.03
N VAL A 278 17.33 7.92 -11.13
CA VAL A 278 16.13 8.74 -11.29
C VAL A 278 15.19 8.08 -12.29
N CYS A 279 13.89 8.09 -11.99
CA CYS A 279 12.85 7.75 -12.95
C CYS A 279 11.75 8.80 -12.96
N LEU A 280 11.66 9.51 -14.06
CA LEU A 280 10.57 10.44 -14.33
C LEU A 280 9.71 9.80 -15.41
N LEU A 281 8.54 9.29 -15.03
CA LEU A 281 7.69 8.50 -15.92
C LEU A 281 7.30 9.31 -17.16
N GLY A 282 7.62 8.78 -18.34
CA GLY A 282 7.35 9.46 -19.61
C GLY A 282 8.31 10.59 -19.97
N HIS A 283 9.35 10.85 -19.16
CA HIS A 283 10.36 11.87 -19.45
C HIS A 283 11.74 11.24 -19.67
N SER A 284 12.18 11.21 -20.93
CA SER A 284 13.43 10.55 -21.33
C SER A 284 14.66 11.47 -21.34
N GLN A 285 14.47 12.79 -21.32
CA GLN A 285 15.59 13.73 -21.33
C GLN A 285 16.26 13.76 -19.95
N PRO A 286 17.59 13.64 -19.85
CA PRO A 286 18.29 13.72 -18.57
C PRO A 286 18.06 15.09 -17.90
N VAL A 287 17.63 15.08 -16.64
CA VAL A 287 17.43 16.31 -15.85
C VAL A 287 18.66 16.71 -15.02
N SER A 288 19.60 15.78 -14.84
CA SER A 288 20.83 15.92 -14.04
C SER A 288 21.90 14.97 -14.55
N ASN A 289 23.03 14.88 -13.84
CA ASN A 289 24.09 13.90 -14.06
C ASN A 289 23.76 12.49 -13.55
N TYR A 290 22.65 12.30 -12.82
CA TYR A 290 22.25 10.98 -12.35
C TYR A 290 21.68 10.12 -13.48
N PRO A 291 21.96 8.80 -13.51
CA PRO A 291 21.37 7.91 -14.50
C PRO A 291 19.84 7.92 -14.41
N GLN A 292 19.19 8.16 -15.55
CA GLN A 292 17.73 8.28 -15.64
C GLN A 292 17.10 7.14 -16.44
N ALA A 293 15.93 6.69 -16.00
CA ALA A 293 15.00 5.83 -16.76
C ALA A 293 13.66 6.57 -16.98
N SER A 294 12.96 6.22 -18.05
CA SER A 294 11.62 6.75 -18.37
C SER A 294 10.48 5.78 -18.06
N THR A 295 10.80 4.56 -17.63
CA THR A 295 9.85 3.49 -17.30
C THR A 295 10.26 2.76 -16.02
N LEU A 296 9.29 2.16 -15.32
CA LEU A 296 9.54 1.40 -14.08
C LEU A 296 10.41 0.16 -14.33
N HIS A 297 10.16 -0.56 -15.42
CA HIS A 297 10.99 -1.69 -15.84
C HIS A 297 12.42 -1.23 -16.16
N GLY A 298 12.58 -0.10 -16.85
CA GLY A 298 13.89 0.48 -17.12
C GLY A 298 14.63 0.89 -15.85
N LEU A 299 13.93 1.40 -14.84
CA LEU A 299 14.49 1.69 -13.53
C LEU A 299 14.92 0.40 -12.81
N ALA A 300 14.06 -0.63 -12.78
CA ALA A 300 14.37 -1.91 -12.15
C ALA A 300 15.58 -2.60 -12.79
N LEU A 301 15.72 -2.54 -14.12
CA LEU A 301 16.91 -3.03 -14.83
C LEU A 301 18.18 -2.24 -14.48
N LYS A 302 18.09 -0.92 -14.33
CA LYS A 302 19.23 -0.10 -13.87
C LYS A 302 19.62 -0.44 -12.43
N VAL A 303 18.65 -0.71 -11.57
CA VAL A 303 18.91 -1.21 -10.20
C VAL A 303 19.67 -2.55 -10.26
N ALA A 304 19.18 -3.52 -11.04
CA ALA A 304 19.86 -4.81 -11.21
C ALA A 304 21.29 -4.65 -11.76
N SER A 305 21.46 -3.78 -12.77
CA SER A 305 22.77 -3.43 -13.34
C SER A 305 23.71 -2.80 -12.32
N TYR A 306 23.18 -2.00 -11.39
CA TYR A 306 23.97 -1.38 -10.34
C TYR A 306 24.48 -2.41 -9.33
N LEU A 307 23.65 -3.40 -8.98
CA LEU A 307 24.02 -4.47 -8.05
C LEU A 307 25.10 -5.38 -8.63
N SER A 308 24.93 -5.89 -9.86
CA SER A 308 26.01 -6.54 -10.61
C SER A 308 25.63 -6.82 -12.07
N LYS A 309 26.64 -7.01 -12.93
CA LYS A 309 26.43 -7.51 -14.30
C LYS A 309 25.77 -8.88 -14.33
N ALA A 310 26.14 -9.77 -13.40
CA ALA A 310 25.54 -11.09 -13.28
C ALA A 310 24.06 -11.00 -12.94
N LYS A 311 23.69 -10.09 -12.01
CA LYS A 311 22.30 -9.87 -11.63
C LYS A 311 21.47 -9.30 -12.78
N LEU A 312 22.03 -8.35 -13.54
CA LEU A 312 21.37 -7.85 -14.75
C LEU A 312 21.11 -8.97 -15.75
N GLN A 313 22.10 -9.84 -16.00
CA GLN A 313 21.95 -10.95 -16.93
C GLN A 313 20.86 -11.92 -16.49
N GLU A 314 20.84 -12.30 -15.20
CA GLU A 314 19.81 -13.15 -14.61
C GLU A 314 18.40 -12.59 -14.84
N VAL A 315 18.21 -11.29 -14.58
CA VAL A 315 16.93 -10.59 -14.79
C VAL A 315 16.54 -10.56 -16.27
N MET A 316 17.49 -10.26 -17.15
CA MET A 316 17.26 -10.23 -18.59
C MET A 316 16.89 -11.61 -19.14
N ASP A 317 17.54 -12.67 -18.68
CA ASP A 317 17.23 -14.05 -19.10
C ASP A 317 15.81 -14.45 -18.68
N SER A 318 15.44 -14.14 -17.43
CA SER A 318 14.10 -14.38 -16.89
C SER A 318 13.02 -13.63 -17.70
N LEU A 319 13.25 -12.34 -17.99
CA LEU A 319 12.34 -11.52 -18.79
C LEU A 319 12.21 -12.05 -20.23
N MET A 320 13.32 -12.41 -20.87
CA MET A 320 13.31 -12.93 -22.25
C MET A 320 12.61 -14.29 -22.34
N HIS A 321 12.77 -15.13 -21.32
CA HIS A 321 12.01 -16.38 -21.21
C HIS A 321 10.51 -16.12 -21.13
N GLU A 322 10.08 -15.18 -20.28
CA GLU A 322 8.66 -14.84 -20.13
C GLU A 322 8.07 -14.19 -21.39
N VAL A 323 8.80 -13.30 -22.05
CA VAL A 323 8.40 -12.72 -23.35
C VAL A 323 8.26 -13.82 -24.40
N GLY A 324 9.18 -14.80 -24.42
CA GLY A 324 9.09 -15.97 -25.30
C GLY A 324 7.82 -16.77 -25.05
N ARG A 325 7.52 -17.06 -23.78
CA ARG A 325 6.30 -17.76 -23.35
C ARG A 325 5.04 -17.03 -23.82
N LEU A 326 4.96 -15.71 -23.57
CA LEU A 326 3.80 -14.90 -23.94
C LEU A 326 3.61 -14.80 -25.46
N ARG A 327 4.70 -14.66 -26.23
CA ARG A 327 4.63 -14.66 -27.71
C ARG A 327 4.06 -15.97 -28.25
N GLY A 328 4.39 -17.11 -27.63
CA GLY A 328 3.83 -18.41 -28.01
C GLY A 328 2.33 -18.56 -27.71
N LEU A 329 1.77 -17.72 -26.83
CA LEU A 329 0.35 -17.73 -26.47
C LEU A 329 -0.49 -16.77 -27.32
N VAL A 330 0.14 -15.82 -28.00
CA VAL A 330 -0.55 -14.86 -28.87
C VAL A 330 -0.60 -15.40 -30.29
N VAL A 331 -1.79 -15.80 -30.74
CA VAL A 331 -2.04 -16.04 -32.16
C VAL A 331 -2.17 -14.66 -32.82
N LYS A 332 -1.24 -14.35 -33.71
CA LYS A 332 -1.33 -13.13 -34.53
C LYS A 332 -2.54 -13.30 -35.45
N GLY A 333 -3.61 -12.55 -35.22
CA GLY A 333 -4.79 -12.58 -36.08
C GLY A 333 -4.46 -12.06 -37.47
N ASP A 334 -5.03 -12.69 -38.48
CA ASP A 334 -4.99 -12.26 -39.88
C ASP A 334 -5.92 -11.04 -40.04
N GLY A 335 -5.46 -9.88 -39.56
CA GLY A 335 -6.12 -8.60 -39.83
C GLY A 335 -6.02 -8.22 -41.30
#